data_AF-Q584K7-F1
#
_entry.id   AF-Q584K7-F1
#
_cell.length_a   1.000
_cell.length_b   1.000
_cell.length_c   1.000
_cell.angle_alpha   90.00
_cell.angle_beta   90.00
_cell.angle_gamma   90.00
#
_symmetry.space_group_name_H-M   'P 1'
#
loop_
_entity.id
_entity.type
_entity.pdbx_description
1 polymer ?
#
loop_
_entity_poly.entity_id
_entity_poly.type
_entity_poly.pdbx_seq_one_letter_code
_entity_poly.pdbx_strand_id
1 'polypeptide(L)'
;MLSATFGTLGTSCGRGFLQRQGLLTTFMGRFCHSGGGGNNQNNDSSNSGNDGSSTPGAIRVNVTTAEGEKITFSAPSGLTLMEALRDVARVDIEAACDGTCACSTCHVILREEDFGKLTAASEDEMDMLDLAPQVTPTSRLACQVKLSKELDGITLQMPSETTNEMR
;
A
#
# COMPACT_ATOMS: atom_id res chain seq x y z
N MET A 1 -47.60 -8.76 -0.72
CA MET A 1 -47.48 -8.69 -2.20
C MET A 1 -46.69 -7.41 -2.46
N LEU A 2 -45.46 -7.39 -2.98
CA LEU A 2 -44.92 -8.06 -4.16
C LEU A 2 -43.61 -8.84 -3.88
N SER A 3 -43.41 -9.88 -4.69
CA SER A 3 -42.26 -10.78 -4.75
C SER A 3 -41.40 -10.50 -6.00
N ALA A 4 -40.28 -11.24 -6.12
CA ALA A 4 -39.39 -11.42 -7.29
C ALA A 4 -38.29 -10.35 -7.43
N THR A 5 -37.04 -10.57 -7.01
CA THR A 5 -36.02 -11.56 -7.48
C THR A 5 -35.76 -11.48 -8.98
N PHE A 6 -34.79 -10.65 -9.38
CA PHE A 6 -34.20 -10.68 -10.72
C PHE A 6 -32.88 -11.44 -10.68
N GLY A 7 -32.78 -12.44 -11.55
CA GLY A 7 -31.66 -13.38 -11.66
C GLY A 7 -30.57 -12.96 -12.66
N THR A 8 -29.45 -13.62 -12.48
CA THR A 8 -28.14 -13.57 -13.15
C THR A 8 -28.10 -14.11 -14.58
N LEU A 9 -27.38 -13.41 -15.47
CA LEU A 9 -26.65 -13.92 -16.66
C LEU A 9 -25.22 -13.35 -16.55
N GLY A 10 -24.09 -14.03 -16.78
CA GLY A 10 -23.84 -15.24 -17.55
C GLY A 10 -23.04 -14.88 -18.80
N THR A 11 -21.71 -14.70 -18.71
CA THR A 11 -20.83 -14.51 -19.88
C THR A 11 -19.55 -15.34 -19.75
N SER A 12 -19.43 -16.32 -20.63
CA SER A 12 -18.32 -17.25 -20.78
C SER A 12 -17.21 -16.67 -21.67
N CYS A 13 -15.98 -16.55 -21.15
CA CYS A 13 -14.80 -16.25 -21.96
C CYS A 13 -13.98 -17.53 -22.17
N GLY A 14 -13.72 -17.86 -23.43
CA GLY A 14 -12.95 -19.03 -23.84
C GLY A 14 -11.66 -18.70 -24.59
N ARG A 15 -10.95 -19.79 -24.96
CA ARG A 15 -9.74 -19.90 -25.81
C ARG A 15 -8.45 -19.43 -25.10
N GLY A 16 -7.43 -20.26 -24.85
CA GLY A 16 -6.94 -21.41 -25.61
C GLY A 16 -5.82 -20.98 -26.56
N PHE A 17 -4.70 -21.71 -26.54
CA PHE A 17 -3.60 -21.72 -27.53
C PHE A 17 -2.36 -20.87 -27.22
N LEU A 18 -1.29 -21.48 -26.68
CA LEU A 18 0.08 -20.96 -26.83
C LEU A 18 1.15 -22.06 -26.86
N GLN A 19 1.17 -22.73 -28.00
CA GLN A 19 2.30 -22.95 -28.90
C GLN A 19 3.76 -22.64 -28.46
N ARG A 20 4.63 -23.61 -28.83
CA ARG A 20 6.00 -23.44 -29.38
C ARG A 20 7.16 -23.07 -28.43
N GLN A 21 8.11 -23.98 -28.25
CA GLN A 21 9.34 -24.08 -29.05
C GLN A 21 10.34 -25.05 -28.41
N GLY A 22 10.78 -26.03 -29.20
CA GLY A 22 11.97 -26.82 -28.90
C GLY A 22 13.19 -26.13 -29.52
N LEU A 23 14.27 -26.05 -28.74
CA LEU A 23 15.63 -25.94 -29.27
C LEU A 23 16.55 -26.60 -28.24
N LEU A 24 16.74 -27.90 -28.43
CA LEU A 24 17.49 -28.76 -27.52
C LEU A 24 18.99 -28.60 -27.80
N THR A 25 19.70 -28.21 -26.75
CA THR A 25 20.99 -28.74 -26.29
C THR A 25 22.24 -28.64 -27.17
N THR A 26 23.12 -27.72 -26.72
CA THR A 26 24.48 -28.02 -26.24
C THR A 26 25.53 -28.29 -27.34
N PHE A 27 26.11 -27.27 -27.97
CA PHE A 27 27.19 -26.39 -27.51
C PHE A 27 28.45 -27.10 -26.99
N MET A 28 29.53 -26.94 -27.77
CA MET A 28 30.89 -27.40 -27.53
C MET A 28 31.53 -26.70 -26.32
N GLY A 29 32.28 -27.45 -25.51
CA GLY A 29 33.04 -26.91 -24.39
C GLY A 29 34.44 -27.53 -24.29
N ARG A 30 35.46 -26.81 -24.79
CA ARG A 30 36.85 -26.92 -24.33
C ARG A 30 37.61 -25.66 -24.72
N PHE A 31 38.09 -24.91 -23.73
CA PHE A 31 39.52 -24.81 -23.39
C PHE A 31 39.72 -23.63 -22.44
N CYS A 32 40.10 -23.94 -21.20
CA CYS A 32 40.44 -22.95 -20.17
C CYS A 32 41.81 -22.32 -20.49
N HIS A 33 41.90 -21.00 -20.53
CA HIS A 33 43.17 -20.31 -20.37
C HIS A 33 43.04 -19.23 -19.30
N SER A 34 43.85 -19.41 -18.26
CA SER A 34 43.99 -18.56 -17.08
C SER A 34 44.71 -17.25 -17.42
N GLY A 35 44.18 -16.12 -16.97
CA GLY A 35 44.88 -14.83 -17.06
C GLY A 35 44.24 -13.83 -16.12
N GLY A 36 44.96 -13.47 -15.05
CA GLY A 36 44.51 -12.56 -14.01
C GLY A 36 44.38 -11.11 -14.47
N GLY A 37 43.51 -10.35 -13.82
CA GLY A 37 43.41 -8.91 -14.04
C GLY A 37 42.31 -8.25 -13.23
N GLY A 38 42.69 -7.22 -12.47
CA GLY A 38 41.85 -6.07 -12.10
C GLY A 38 40.79 -6.27 -11.01
N ASN A 39 41.07 -5.75 -9.82
CA ASN A 39 40.08 -5.44 -8.76
C ASN A 39 39.95 -3.90 -8.73
N ASN A 40 38.83 -3.22 -8.52
CA ASN A 40 37.46 -3.60 -8.20
C ASN A 40 36.57 -2.40 -8.62
N GLN A 41 35.49 -2.66 -9.36
CA GLN A 41 34.46 -1.68 -9.73
C GLN A 41 33.25 -1.93 -8.85
N ASN A 42 33.10 -1.16 -7.77
CA ASN A 42 31.86 -1.15 -7.01
C ASN A 42 31.07 0.10 -7.40
N ASN A 43 30.27 0.00 -8.45
CA ASN A 43 29.12 0.88 -8.65
C ASN A 43 27.98 0.29 -7.82
N ASP A 44 27.77 0.82 -6.62
CA ASP A 44 26.54 0.54 -5.87
C ASP A 44 25.42 1.39 -6.49
N SER A 45 24.86 0.88 -7.59
CA SER A 45 23.59 1.34 -8.13
C SER A 45 22.47 0.63 -7.37
N SER A 46 22.22 1.07 -6.14
CA SER A 46 21.00 0.70 -5.43
C SER A 46 19.80 1.39 -6.10
N ASN A 47 19.37 0.82 -7.23
CA ASN A 47 18.07 1.07 -7.82
C ASN A 47 17.03 0.41 -6.91
N SER A 48 16.60 1.14 -5.87
CA SER A 48 15.43 0.73 -5.09
C SER A 48 14.18 1.20 -5.82
N GLY A 49 13.87 0.51 -6.92
CA GLY A 49 12.53 0.54 -7.49
C GLY A 49 11.64 -0.27 -6.56
N ASN A 50 10.70 0.38 -5.88
CA ASN A 50 9.63 -0.33 -5.18
C ASN A 50 8.72 -0.90 -6.26
N ASP A 51 9.05 -2.11 -6.71
CA ASP A 51 8.21 -2.90 -7.59
C ASP A 51 7.00 -3.37 -6.78
N GLY A 52 6.00 -2.50 -6.63
CA GLY A 52 4.65 -2.86 -6.17
C GLY A 52 3.94 -3.74 -7.20
N SER A 53 4.56 -4.84 -7.57
CA SER A 53 4.05 -5.91 -8.42
C SER A 53 3.19 -6.84 -7.57
N SER A 54 2.06 -7.27 -8.15
CA SER A 54 1.29 -8.50 -7.83
C SER A 54 -0.15 -8.24 -7.41
N THR A 55 -0.98 -7.65 -8.28
CA THR A 55 -2.47 -7.63 -8.25
C THR A 55 -3.15 -8.20 -6.99
N PRO A 56 -3.11 -7.49 -5.86
CA PRO A 56 -3.89 -7.87 -4.69
C PRO A 56 -5.32 -7.34 -4.81
N GLY A 57 -6.28 -7.99 -4.15
CA GLY A 57 -7.69 -7.64 -4.22
C GLY A 57 -7.94 -6.15 -3.91
N ALA A 58 -8.81 -5.51 -4.69
CA ALA A 58 -9.06 -4.08 -4.57
C ALA A 58 -10.00 -3.80 -3.38
N ILE A 59 -9.53 -2.98 -2.44
CA ILE A 59 -10.19 -2.55 -1.21
C ILE A 59 -10.62 -1.10 -1.41
N ARG A 60 -11.89 -0.82 -1.16
CA ARG A 60 -12.43 0.55 -1.22
C ARG A 60 -12.06 1.33 0.03
N VAL A 61 -11.51 2.52 -0.17
CA VAL A 61 -11.11 3.46 0.89
C VAL A 61 -11.82 4.78 0.64
N ASN A 62 -12.49 5.29 1.67
CA ASN A 62 -13.15 6.59 1.66
C ASN A 62 -12.35 7.55 2.55
N VAL A 63 -11.93 8.68 1.99
CA VAL A 63 -11.08 9.66 2.65
C VAL A 63 -11.81 10.98 2.65
N THR A 64 -11.87 11.62 3.80
CA THR A 64 -12.33 13.01 3.91
C THR A 64 -11.11 13.89 4.13
N THR A 65 -10.82 14.82 3.21
CA THR A 65 -9.70 15.75 3.35
C THR A 65 -9.96 16.78 4.46
N ALA A 66 -8.93 17.52 4.84
CA ALA A 66 -9.01 18.66 5.76
C ALA A 66 -10.10 19.69 5.37
N GLU A 67 -10.29 19.90 4.07
CA GLU A 67 -11.28 20.83 3.51
C GLU A 67 -12.71 20.28 3.53
N GLY A 68 -12.88 19.01 3.90
CA GLY A 68 -14.16 18.30 3.93
C GLY A 68 -14.54 17.62 2.61
N GLU A 69 -13.63 17.57 1.63
CA GLU A 69 -13.84 16.85 0.38
C GLU A 69 -13.76 15.34 0.62
N LYS A 70 -14.75 14.60 0.10
CA LYS A 70 -14.79 13.14 0.20
C LYS A 70 -14.27 12.50 -1.08
N ILE A 71 -13.15 11.80 -0.96
CA ILE A 71 -12.49 11.07 -2.04
C ILE A 71 -12.67 9.58 -1.78
N THR A 72 -13.24 8.86 -2.74
CA THR A 72 -13.36 7.40 -2.68
C THR A 72 -12.51 6.79 -3.78
N PHE A 73 -11.61 5.88 -3.41
CA PHE A 73 -10.77 5.16 -4.36
C PHE A 73 -10.65 3.68 -3.97
N SER A 74 -10.07 2.90 -4.88
CA SER A 74 -9.86 1.47 -4.68
C SER A 74 -8.37 1.17 -4.73
N ALA A 75 -7.83 0.64 -3.64
CA ALA A 75 -6.42 0.33 -3.49
C ALA A 75 -6.19 -1.17 -3.32
N PRO A 76 -5.09 -1.73 -3.82
CA PRO A 76 -4.81 -3.14 -3.63
C PRO A 76 -4.53 -3.50 -2.16
N SER A 77 -5.00 -4.68 -1.75
CA SER A 77 -4.71 -5.26 -0.43
C SER A 77 -3.23 -5.51 -0.22
N GLY A 78 -2.74 -5.34 1.00
CA GLY A 78 -1.34 -5.52 1.37
C GLY A 78 -0.50 -4.25 1.31
N LEU A 79 -0.98 -3.19 0.64
CA LEU A 79 -0.41 -1.84 0.79
C LEU A 79 -0.73 -1.27 2.18
N THR A 80 0.12 -0.38 2.68
CA THR A 80 -0.23 0.45 3.83
C THR A 80 -1.28 1.49 3.43
N LEU A 81 -2.06 1.95 4.42
CA LEU A 81 -3.04 3.00 4.22
C LEU A 81 -2.37 4.29 3.74
N MET A 82 -1.14 4.57 4.22
CA MET A 82 -0.31 5.68 3.75
C MET A 82 0.03 5.55 2.25
N GLU A 83 0.55 4.41 1.81
CA GLU A 83 0.85 4.18 0.38
C GLU A 83 -0.42 4.28 -0.48
N ALA A 84 -1.54 3.75 0.00
CA ALA A 84 -2.81 3.85 -0.71
C ALA A 84 -3.26 5.31 -0.87
N LEU A 85 -3.08 6.16 0.16
CA LEU A 85 -3.37 7.58 0.10
C LEU A 85 -2.43 8.33 -0.87
N ARG A 86 -1.13 8.02 -0.84
CA ARG A 86 -0.10 8.70 -1.64
C ARG A 86 -0.10 8.25 -3.10
N ASP A 87 -0.04 6.95 -3.38
CA ASP A 87 0.11 6.41 -4.73
C ASP A 87 -1.23 6.30 -5.47
N VAL A 88 -2.30 5.90 -4.78
CA VAL A 88 -3.60 5.63 -5.42
C VAL A 88 -4.50 6.86 -5.40
N ALA A 89 -4.75 7.42 -4.21
CA ALA A 89 -5.59 8.60 -4.07
C ALA A 89 -4.88 9.89 -4.52
N ARG A 90 -3.55 9.89 -4.52
CA ARG A 90 -2.70 11.05 -4.77
C ARG A 90 -3.05 12.23 -3.88
N VAL A 91 -3.45 11.94 -2.64
CA VAL A 91 -3.64 12.95 -1.62
C VAL A 91 -2.27 13.37 -1.11
N ASP A 92 -2.08 14.67 -0.93
CA ASP A 92 -0.86 15.24 -0.39
C ASP A 92 -0.75 14.88 1.09
N ILE A 93 -0.15 13.72 1.37
CA ILE A 93 0.23 13.28 2.70
C ILE A 93 1.75 13.40 2.82
N GLU A 94 2.23 14.10 3.84
CA GLU A 94 3.66 14.36 4.01
C GLU A 94 4.47 13.06 4.15
N ALA A 95 3.96 12.10 4.94
CA ALA A 95 4.58 10.78 5.16
C ALA A 95 6.10 10.84 5.38
N ALA A 96 6.58 11.82 6.15
CA ALA A 96 7.99 12.24 6.20
C ALA A 96 9.00 11.13 6.56
N CYS A 97 8.57 10.12 7.32
CA CYS A 97 9.39 9.00 7.76
C CYS A 97 9.14 7.69 6.98
N ASP A 98 8.30 7.73 5.92
CA ASP A 98 7.94 6.62 5.04
C ASP A 98 7.55 5.32 5.78
N GLY A 99 6.92 5.44 6.95
CA GLY A 99 6.39 4.32 7.73
C GLY A 99 7.34 3.65 8.72
N THR A 100 8.45 4.30 9.05
CA THR A 100 9.36 3.86 10.12
C THR A 100 8.87 4.18 11.55
N CYS A 101 7.63 4.66 11.71
CA CYS A 101 7.05 5.08 13.00
C CYS A 101 7.90 6.13 13.74
N ALA A 102 8.64 6.95 12.99
CA ALA A 102 9.50 8.02 13.53
C ALA A 102 8.89 9.43 13.37
N CYS A 103 7.63 9.51 12.93
CA CYS A 103 6.93 10.77 12.66
C CYS A 103 5.41 10.60 12.80
N SER A 104 4.70 11.70 13.10
CA SER A 104 3.23 11.75 13.22
C SER A 104 2.55 12.34 11.97
N THR A 105 3.28 12.64 10.90
CA THR A 105 2.76 13.28 9.68
C THR A 105 1.83 12.40 8.84
N CYS A 106 1.75 11.11 9.15
CA CYS A 106 0.80 10.16 8.55
C CYS A 106 -0.44 9.92 9.42
N HIS A 107 -0.69 10.79 10.41
CA HIS A 107 -1.85 10.73 11.28
C HIS A 107 -3.16 10.88 10.49
N VAL A 108 -4.08 9.95 10.72
CA VAL A 108 -5.45 9.97 10.20
C VAL A 108 -6.44 9.64 11.31
N ILE A 109 -7.66 10.14 11.16
CA ILE A 109 -8.77 9.90 12.09
C ILE A 109 -9.71 8.90 11.44
N LEU A 110 -9.83 7.71 12.02
CA LEU A 110 -10.76 6.70 11.51
C LEU A 110 -12.16 6.90 12.06
N ARG A 111 -13.16 6.41 11.33
CA ARG A 111 -14.51 6.31 11.90
C ARG A 111 -14.56 5.20 12.95
N GLU A 112 -15.35 5.40 14.00
CA GLU A 112 -15.51 4.44 15.10
C GLU A 112 -15.92 3.02 14.61
N GLU A 113 -16.77 2.94 13.57
CA GLU A 113 -17.22 1.67 12.98
C GLU A 113 -16.09 0.87 12.31
N ASP A 114 -15.08 1.57 11.79
CA ASP A 114 -13.93 0.99 11.12
C ASP A 114 -12.77 0.75 12.08
N PHE A 115 -12.63 1.61 13.10
CA PHE A 115 -11.60 1.50 14.12
C PHE A 115 -11.63 0.15 14.84
N GLY A 116 -12.82 -0.40 15.13
CA GLY A 116 -12.97 -1.71 15.76
C GLY A 116 -12.52 -2.91 14.92
N LYS A 117 -12.30 -2.72 13.60
CA LYS A 117 -11.79 -3.76 12.68
C LYS A 117 -10.27 -3.79 12.64
N LEU A 118 -9.61 -2.71 13.07
CA LEU A 118 -8.17 -2.56 13.00
C LEU A 118 -7.48 -3.22 14.19
N THR A 119 -6.19 -3.53 13.99
CA THR A 119 -5.31 -3.94 15.09
C THR A 119 -5.12 -2.79 16.07
N ALA A 120 -4.87 -3.08 17.34
CA ALA A 120 -4.55 -2.08 18.36
C ALA A 120 -3.29 -1.27 18.00
N ALA A 121 -3.14 -0.09 18.62
CA ALA A 121 -1.96 0.75 18.43
C ALA A 121 -0.77 0.17 19.18
N SER A 122 0.42 0.23 18.57
CA SER A 122 1.65 -0.12 19.27
C SER A 122 1.98 0.95 20.32
N GLU A 123 2.79 0.60 21.31
CA GLU A 123 3.29 1.56 22.31
C GLU A 123 4.08 2.70 21.62
N ASP A 124 4.96 2.37 20.68
CA ASP A 124 5.71 3.38 19.89
C ASP A 124 4.79 4.27 19.04
N GLU A 125 3.69 3.70 18.52
CA GLU A 125 2.71 4.46 17.75
C GLU A 125 1.96 5.45 18.66
N MET A 126 1.61 5.02 19.87
CA MET A 126 0.94 5.88 20.85
C MET A 126 1.83 7.04 21.30
N ASP A 127 3.13 6.80 21.46
CA ASP A 127 4.11 7.85 21.79
C ASP A 127 4.17 8.92 20.68
N MET A 128 4.23 8.49 19.41
CA MET A 128 4.19 9.43 18.27
C MET A 128 2.83 10.11 18.09
N LEU A 129 1.73 9.41 18.38
CA LEU A 129 0.39 9.99 18.32
C LEU A 129 0.19 11.08 19.37
N ASP A 130 0.82 11.00 20.55
CA ASP A 130 0.75 12.05 21.58
C ASP A 130 1.31 13.40 21.07
N LEU A 131 2.28 13.34 20.16
CA LEU A 131 2.86 14.52 19.50
C LEU A 131 2.01 15.06 18.34
N ALA A 132 1.00 14.32 17.87
CA ALA A 132 0.19 14.71 16.74
C ALA A 132 -0.85 15.79 17.13
N PRO A 133 -1.16 16.74 16.24
CA PRO A 133 -2.28 17.65 16.46
C PRO A 133 -3.62 16.89 16.36
N GLN A 134 -4.63 17.34 17.12
CA GLN A 134 -6.01 16.84 17.02
C GLN A 134 -6.15 15.32 17.22
N VAL A 135 -5.44 14.76 18.21
CA VAL A 135 -5.60 13.35 18.59
C VAL A 135 -7.03 13.08 19.07
N THR A 136 -7.61 11.99 18.59
CA THR A 136 -8.93 11.48 18.91
C THR A 136 -8.78 10.00 19.32
N PRO A 137 -9.75 9.39 20.02
CA PRO A 137 -9.66 7.96 20.37
C PRO A 137 -9.60 7.03 19.15
N THR A 138 -10.01 7.50 17.97
CA THR A 138 -9.92 6.76 16.71
C THR A 138 -8.76 7.24 15.81
N SER A 139 -7.85 8.06 16.34
CA SER A 139 -6.63 8.47 15.65
C SER A 139 -5.65 7.31 15.52
N ARG A 140 -5.07 7.15 14.32
CA ARG A 140 -4.02 6.16 14.02
C ARG A 140 -3.01 6.71 13.04
N LEU A 141 -1.82 6.12 13.02
CA LEU A 141 -0.84 6.38 11.98
C LEU A 141 -1.13 5.49 10.78
N ALA A 142 -1.45 6.12 9.63
CA ALA A 142 -1.79 5.40 8.39
C ALA A 142 -0.66 4.48 7.91
N CYS A 143 0.59 4.73 8.31
CA CYS A 143 1.72 3.88 7.95
C CYS A 143 1.74 2.53 8.68
N GLN A 144 1.16 2.46 9.89
CA GLN A 144 1.09 1.22 10.67
C GLN A 144 -0.14 0.37 10.28
N VAL A 145 -1.10 0.96 9.56
CA VAL A 145 -2.32 0.28 9.11
C VAL A 145 -2.10 -0.34 7.74
N LYS A 146 -2.20 -1.67 7.66
CA LYS A 146 -2.15 -2.43 6.39
C LYS A 146 -3.55 -2.70 5.85
N LEU A 147 -3.78 -2.34 4.60
CA LEU A 147 -5.06 -2.60 3.93
C LEU A 147 -5.29 -4.09 3.74
N SER A 148 -6.29 -4.60 4.43
CA SER A 148 -6.71 -6.01 4.39
C SER A 148 -8.14 -6.11 3.86
N LYS A 149 -8.53 -7.26 3.33
CA LYS A 149 -9.89 -7.45 2.75
C LYS A 149 -11.02 -7.17 3.75
N GLU A 150 -10.73 -7.30 5.04
CA GLU A 150 -11.66 -7.00 6.15
C GLU A 150 -11.94 -5.50 6.33
N LEU A 151 -11.08 -4.66 5.76
CA LEU A 151 -11.17 -3.20 5.77
C LEU A 151 -11.79 -2.65 4.46
N ASP A 152 -12.44 -3.49 3.65
CA ASP A 152 -13.16 -3.00 2.46
C ASP A 152 -14.29 -2.06 2.87
N GLY A 153 -14.26 -0.84 2.34
CA GLY A 153 -15.21 0.21 2.66
C GLY A 153 -14.80 1.12 3.82
N ILE A 154 -13.57 1.00 4.31
CA ILE A 154 -13.05 1.83 5.40
C ILE A 154 -13.21 3.32 5.12
N THR A 155 -13.61 4.08 6.14
CA THR A 155 -13.72 5.53 6.10
C THR A 155 -12.77 6.18 7.09
N LEU A 156 -11.93 7.08 6.58
CA LEU A 156 -11.02 7.90 7.36
C LEU A 156 -11.18 9.38 7.01
N GLN A 157 -10.68 10.23 7.90
CA GLN A 157 -10.62 11.66 7.76
C GLN A 157 -9.18 12.12 8.02
N MET A 158 -8.69 13.03 7.18
CA MET A 158 -7.42 13.70 7.43
C MET A 158 -7.62 14.83 8.45
N PRO A 159 -6.70 14.98 9.43
CA PRO A 159 -6.68 16.15 10.29
C PRO A 159 -6.45 17.41 9.45
N SER A 160 -6.97 18.55 9.91
CA SER A 160 -6.78 19.82 9.19
C SER A 160 -5.37 20.36 9.28
N GLU A 161 -4.68 20.02 10.37
CA GLU A 161 -3.30 20.40 10.64
C GLU A 161 -2.47 19.12 10.75
N THR A 162 -1.33 19.08 10.09
CA THR A 162 -0.25 18.12 10.38
C THR A 162 0.95 18.89 10.89
N THR A 163 1.67 18.32 11.85
CA THR A 163 2.91 18.92 12.36
C THR A 163 4.03 17.91 12.18
N ASN A 164 5.08 18.30 11.46
CA ASN A 164 6.26 17.46 11.28
C ASN A 164 7.29 17.73 12.37
N GLU A 165 7.19 16.97 13.46
CA GLU A 165 8.15 17.03 14.57
C GLU A 165 9.31 16.02 14.40
N MET A 166 9.86 15.86 13.19
CA MET A 166 11.10 15.10 12.99
C MET A 166 12.27 15.86 13.63
N ARG A 167 12.59 15.53 14.88
CA ARG A 167 13.72 16.11 15.62
C ARG A 167 15.05 15.42 15.33
#